data_AF-A0A2N2PPG2-F1
#
_entry.id   AF-A0A2N2PPG2-F1
#
_cell.length_a   1.000
_cell.length_b   1.000
_cell.length_c   1.000
_cell.angle_alpha   90.00
_cell.angle_beta   90.00
_cell.angle_gamma   90.00
#
_symmetry.space_group_name_H-M   'P 1'
#
loop_
_entity.id
_entity.type
_entity.pdbx_description
1 polymer ?
#
loop_
_entity_poly.entity_id
_entity_poly.type
_entity_poly.pdbx_seq_one_letter_code
_entity_poly.pdbx_strand_id
1 'polypeptide(L)'
;MLKAISEGSGVQVVSGIALYTEETYPAWVRGATETRLADYFVREIEEGRDGVRAGLIGELTSHNEERPEPAAYRLTEAESHVFRAAAQAQRRTGVAITTHASLGRGGHAQ
;
A
#
# COMPACT_ATOMS: atom_id res chain seq x y z
N MET A 1 -15.20 -0.48 -11.98
CA MET A 1 -16.15 -1.04 -11.00
C MET A 1 -16.47 -0.06 -9.86
N LEU A 2 -15.47 0.39 -9.07
CA LEU A 2 -15.72 1.32 -7.94
C LEU A 2 -16.47 2.60 -8.31
N LYS A 3 -16.13 3.22 -9.45
CA LYS A 3 -16.85 4.39 -10.00
C LYS A 3 -18.34 4.13 -10.17
N ALA A 4 -18.71 3.02 -10.82
CA ALA A 4 -20.10 2.64 -11.05
C ALA A 4 -20.85 2.37 -9.73
N ILE A 5 -20.18 1.78 -8.72
CA ILE A 5 -20.77 1.58 -7.38
C ILE A 5 -21.04 2.93 -6.71
N SER A 6 -20.09 3.86 -6.76
CA SER A 6 -20.26 5.20 -6.20
C SER A 6 -21.42 5.96 -6.87
N GLU A 7 -21.46 5.97 -8.20
CA GLU A 7 -22.52 6.63 -8.98
C GLU A 7 -23.91 6.00 -8.74
N GLY A 8 -23.99 4.66 -8.67
CA GLY A 8 -25.26 3.94 -8.47
C GLY A 8 -25.80 4.00 -7.04
N SER A 9 -24.95 4.23 -6.04
CA SER A 9 -25.34 4.25 -4.62
C SER A 9 -25.42 5.66 -4.01
N GLY A 10 -24.76 6.66 -4.61
CA GLY A 10 -24.58 7.99 -4.02
C GLY A 10 -23.55 8.04 -2.88
N VAL A 11 -22.87 6.92 -2.57
CA VAL A 11 -21.82 6.86 -1.55
C VAL A 11 -20.48 7.27 -2.16
N GLN A 12 -19.74 8.13 -1.47
CA GLN A 12 -18.36 8.47 -1.85
C GLN A 12 -17.44 7.28 -1.58
N VAL A 13 -16.75 6.80 -2.62
CA VAL A 13 -15.79 5.70 -2.53
C VAL A 13 -14.41 6.22 -2.87
N VAL A 14 -13.45 6.04 -1.96
CA VAL A 14 -12.04 6.37 -2.20
C VAL A 14 -11.32 5.12 -2.68
N SER A 15 -10.76 5.16 -3.90
CA SER A 15 -9.92 4.07 -4.41
C SER A 15 -8.54 4.14 -3.75
N GLY A 16 -8.06 3.02 -3.19
CA GLY A 16 -6.68 2.89 -2.74
C GLY A 16 -5.76 2.34 -3.84
N ILE A 17 -4.45 2.45 -3.61
CA ILE A 17 -3.42 1.72 -4.34
C ILE A 17 -2.47 1.04 -3.36
N ALA A 18 -2.13 -0.23 -3.61
CA ALA A 18 -1.22 -0.97 -2.72
C ALA A 18 -0.49 -2.09 -3.44
N LEU A 19 0.53 -2.61 -2.77
CA LEU A 19 1.11 -3.92 -2.99
C LEU A 19 0.86 -4.71 -1.69
N TYR A 20 0.09 -5.79 -1.79
CA TYR A 20 -0.42 -6.53 -0.64
C TYR A 20 0.65 -7.45 -0.05
N THR A 21 0.60 -8.77 -0.26
CA THR A 21 1.66 -9.69 0.22
C THR A 21 2.70 -9.98 -0.84
N GLU A 22 3.91 -10.33 -0.43
CA GLU A 22 5.04 -10.62 -1.33
C GLU A 22 4.71 -11.71 -2.36
N GLU A 23 3.90 -12.72 -2.01
CA GLU A 23 3.48 -13.78 -2.93
C GLU A 23 2.59 -13.23 -4.06
N THR A 24 1.86 -12.15 -3.80
CA THR A 24 0.94 -11.51 -4.76
C THR A 24 1.57 -10.37 -5.54
N TYR A 25 2.83 -10.02 -5.27
CA TYR A 25 3.49 -8.94 -5.98
C TYR A 25 3.57 -9.23 -7.48
N PRO A 26 3.18 -8.26 -8.33
CA PRO A 26 3.45 -8.34 -9.76
C PRO A 26 4.93 -8.58 -10.03
N ALA A 27 5.25 -9.36 -11.06
CA ALA A 27 6.62 -9.76 -11.36
C ALA A 27 7.60 -8.57 -11.46
N TRP A 28 7.14 -7.41 -11.96
CA TRP A 28 7.97 -6.21 -12.12
C TRP A 28 8.39 -5.58 -10.78
N VAL A 29 7.66 -5.83 -9.70
CA VAL A 29 7.99 -5.34 -8.36
C VAL A 29 9.23 -6.06 -7.83
N ARG A 30 9.40 -7.35 -8.18
CA ARG A 30 10.58 -8.12 -7.80
C ARG A 30 11.81 -7.54 -8.52
N GLY A 31 12.68 -6.87 -7.76
CA GLY A 31 13.86 -6.19 -8.29
C GLY A 31 13.62 -4.75 -8.77
N ALA A 32 12.42 -4.20 -8.57
CA ALA A 32 12.23 -2.75 -8.70
C ALA A 32 13.05 -2.00 -7.64
N THR A 33 13.40 -0.76 -7.92
CA THR A 33 13.99 0.14 -6.92
C THR A 33 12.88 0.85 -6.13
N GLU A 34 13.21 1.33 -4.92
CA GLU A 34 12.25 2.07 -4.09
C GLU A 34 11.70 3.29 -4.83
N THR A 35 12.57 3.99 -5.56
CA THR A 35 12.18 5.13 -6.39
C THR A 35 11.19 4.73 -7.48
N ARG A 36 11.42 3.61 -8.17
CA ARG A 36 10.49 3.13 -9.21
C ARG A 36 9.13 2.76 -8.63
N LEU A 37 9.10 2.16 -7.45
CA LEU A 37 7.85 1.86 -6.75
C LEU A 37 7.15 3.14 -6.26
N ALA A 38 7.91 4.11 -5.76
CA ALA A 38 7.38 5.40 -5.37
C ALA A 38 6.77 6.12 -6.57
N ASP A 39 7.45 6.14 -7.72
CA ASP A 39 6.95 6.71 -8.96
C ASP A 39 5.67 6.01 -9.45
N TYR A 40 5.59 4.69 -9.30
CA TYR A 40 4.37 3.95 -9.57
C TYR A 40 3.21 4.43 -8.70
N PHE A 41 3.39 4.55 -7.39
CA PHE A 41 2.35 5.07 -6.49
C PHE A 41 1.96 6.51 -6.84
N VAL A 42 2.93 7.39 -7.05
CA VAL A 42 2.67 8.79 -7.41
C VAL A 42 1.86 8.89 -8.70
N ARG A 43 2.20 8.09 -9.72
CA ARG A 43 1.44 8.08 -10.98
C ARG A 43 -0.02 7.67 -10.78
N GLU A 44 -0.28 6.61 -10.02
CA GLU A 44 -1.66 6.17 -9.75
C GLU A 44 -2.44 7.21 -8.90
N ILE A 45 -1.76 8.04 -8.11
CA ILE A 45 -2.36 9.12 -7.32
C ILE A 45 -2.63 10.38 -8.16
N GLU A 46 -1.67 10.80 -8.99
CA GLU A 46 -1.75 12.08 -9.71
C GLU A 46 -2.45 11.95 -11.06
N GLU A 47 -2.16 10.88 -11.80
CA GLU A 47 -2.71 10.60 -13.14
C GLU A 47 -3.89 9.63 -13.06
N GLY A 48 -3.77 8.59 -12.21
CA GLY A 48 -4.76 7.54 -12.07
C GLY A 48 -4.84 6.59 -13.25
N ARG A 49 -5.90 5.78 -13.27
CA ARG A 49 -6.21 4.82 -14.33
C ARG A 49 -7.70 4.87 -14.64
N ASP A 50 -8.04 4.79 -15.94
CA ASP A 50 -9.43 4.80 -16.42
C ASP A 50 -10.25 6.00 -15.87
N GLY A 51 -9.58 7.16 -15.71
CA GLY A 51 -10.17 8.39 -15.21
C GLY A 51 -10.40 8.43 -13.69
N VAL A 52 -9.86 7.47 -12.92
CA VAL A 52 -9.95 7.44 -11.45
C VAL A 52 -8.56 7.45 -10.84
N ARG A 53 -8.35 8.37 -9.89
CA ARG A 53 -7.10 8.52 -9.13
C ARG A 53 -7.19 7.78 -7.80
N ALA A 54 -6.06 7.26 -7.32
CA ALA A 54 -5.96 6.74 -5.97
C ALA A 54 -5.96 7.88 -4.94
N GLY A 55 -6.73 7.74 -3.87
CA GLY A 55 -6.82 8.72 -2.78
C GLY A 55 -6.01 8.38 -1.53
N LEU A 56 -5.47 7.17 -1.46
CA LEU A 56 -4.57 6.71 -0.40
C LEU A 56 -3.63 5.62 -0.91
N ILE A 57 -2.51 5.42 -0.21
CA ILE A 57 -1.64 4.26 -0.39
C ILE A 57 -2.04 3.23 0.66
N GLY A 58 -2.65 2.13 0.26
CA GLY A 58 -2.92 1.00 1.13
C GLY A 58 -4.17 0.19 0.76
N GLU A 59 -4.40 -0.91 1.47
CA GLU A 59 -3.61 -1.36 2.64
C GLU A 59 -2.22 -1.94 2.27
N LEU A 60 -1.15 -1.41 2.87
CA LEU A 60 0.21 -1.96 2.76
C LEU A 60 0.42 -3.03 3.82
N THR A 61 0.87 -4.21 3.42
CA THR A 61 0.87 -5.37 4.30
C THR A 61 2.22 -5.66 4.90
N SER A 62 2.20 -5.88 6.21
CA SER A 62 3.21 -6.63 6.92
C SER A 62 2.74 -8.09 7.02
N HIS A 63 3.56 -9.06 6.63
CA HIS A 63 3.19 -10.48 6.64
C HIS A 63 2.78 -10.97 8.02
N ASN A 64 2.04 -12.08 8.02
CA ASN A 64 1.70 -12.78 9.23
C ASN A 64 2.89 -13.57 9.78
N GLU A 65 3.35 -13.21 10.97
CA GLU A 65 4.39 -13.94 11.67
C GLU A 65 3.79 -15.18 12.34
N GLU A 66 4.37 -16.34 12.06
CA GLU A 66 3.94 -17.61 12.66
C GLU A 66 4.16 -17.60 14.18
N ARG A 67 5.21 -16.91 14.64
CA ARG A 67 5.56 -16.82 16.06
C ARG A 67 4.81 -15.69 16.77
N PRO A 68 4.34 -15.92 17.99
CA PRO A 68 3.56 -14.92 18.72
C PRO A 68 4.35 -13.79 19.37
N GLU A 69 5.68 -13.73 19.21
CA GLU A 69 6.55 -12.77 19.88
C GLU A 69 6.65 -11.44 19.13
N PRO A 70 5.95 -10.35 19.55
CA PRO A 70 5.91 -9.12 18.79
C PRO A 70 7.27 -8.41 18.70
N ALA A 71 8.11 -8.58 19.74
CA ALA A 71 9.45 -7.99 19.78
C ALA A 71 10.42 -8.59 18.75
N ALA A 72 10.16 -9.82 18.30
CA ALA A 72 10.97 -10.52 17.30
C ALA A 72 10.53 -10.19 15.86
N TYR A 73 9.33 -9.64 15.67
CA TYR A 73 8.78 -9.34 14.34
C TYR A 73 9.67 -8.38 13.56
N ARG A 74 9.99 -8.72 12.32
CA ARG A 74 10.70 -7.86 11.38
C ARG A 74 10.00 -7.97 10.03
N LEU A 75 9.78 -6.83 9.39
CA LEU A 75 9.40 -6.81 7.98
C LEU A 75 10.47 -7.56 7.16
N THR A 76 10.03 -8.27 6.12
CA THR A 76 10.98 -8.76 5.11
C THR A 76 11.64 -7.58 4.41
N GLU A 77 12.75 -7.83 3.70
CA GLU A 77 13.38 -6.79 2.90
C GLU A 77 12.42 -6.27 1.81
N ALA A 78 11.62 -7.15 1.19
CA ALA A 78 10.66 -6.78 0.17
C ALA A 78 9.55 -5.87 0.73
N GLU A 79 9.01 -6.19 1.90
CA GLU A 79 8.02 -5.36 2.59
C GLU A 79 8.62 -4.01 2.99
N SER A 80 9.79 -4.03 3.63
CA SER A 80 10.51 -2.82 4.04
C SER A 80 10.72 -1.88 2.84
N HIS A 81 11.05 -2.45 1.68
CA HIS A 81 11.26 -1.74 0.43
C HIS A 81 9.96 -1.08 -0.08
N VAL A 82 8.83 -1.79 -0.04
CA VAL A 82 7.51 -1.23 -0.40
C VAL A 82 7.08 -0.13 0.58
N PHE A 83 7.28 -0.33 1.89
CA PHE A 83 6.97 0.67 2.91
C PHE A 83 7.78 1.96 2.73
N ARG A 84 9.08 1.86 2.42
CA ARG A 84 9.92 3.03 2.10
C ARG A 84 9.47 3.72 0.83
N ALA A 85 9.13 2.97 -0.21
CA ALA A 85 8.59 3.53 -1.45
C ALA A 85 7.27 4.29 -1.21
N ALA A 86 6.37 3.72 -0.40
CA ALA A 86 5.13 4.39 0.00
C ALA A 86 5.38 5.67 0.80
N ALA A 87 6.33 5.66 1.74
CA ALA A 87 6.73 6.87 2.47
C ALA A 87 7.30 7.95 1.53
N GLN A 88 8.10 7.57 0.53
CA GLN A 88 8.59 8.50 -0.49
C GLN A 88 7.45 9.10 -1.32
N ALA A 89 6.50 8.27 -1.77
CA ALA A 89 5.33 8.72 -2.52
C ALA A 89 4.44 9.64 -1.67
N GLN A 90 4.21 9.30 -0.40
CA GLN A 90 3.43 10.12 0.52
C GLN A 90 4.06 11.50 0.73
N ARG A 91 5.40 11.59 0.84
CA ARG A 91 6.09 12.88 0.93
C ARG A 91 5.91 13.76 -0.32
N ARG A 92 5.61 13.16 -1.48
CA ARG A 92 5.41 13.87 -2.75
C ARG A 92 3.96 14.28 -2.96
N THR A 93 3.01 13.46 -2.53
CA THR A 93 1.57 13.63 -2.87
C THR A 93 0.71 14.03 -1.69
N GLY A 94 1.17 13.82 -0.45
CA GLY A 94 0.44 14.13 0.78
C GLY A 94 -0.71 13.19 1.13
N VAL A 95 -0.97 12.13 0.35
CA VAL A 95 -2.07 11.19 0.63
C VAL A 95 -1.80 10.37 1.90
N ALA A 96 -2.85 9.83 2.52
CA ALA A 96 -2.68 8.95 3.67
C ALA A 96 -2.03 7.61 3.28
N ILE A 97 -1.30 7.01 4.23
CA ILE A 97 -0.87 5.60 4.16
C ILE A 97 -1.74 4.80 5.13
N THR A 98 -2.30 3.68 4.66
CA THR A 98 -2.98 2.71 5.52
C THR A 98 -2.22 1.38 5.48
N THR A 99 -2.16 0.72 6.63
CA THR A 99 -1.36 -0.50 6.81
C THR A 99 -2.24 -1.65 7.26
N HIS A 100 -1.98 -2.83 6.71
CA HIS A 100 -2.38 -4.10 7.30
C HIS A 100 -1.25 -4.57 8.21
N ALA A 101 -1.55 -4.77 9.48
CA ALA A 101 -0.61 -5.31 10.44
C ALA A 101 -1.13 -6.64 10.98
N SER A 102 -0.30 -7.67 10.84
CA SER A 102 -0.64 -9.03 11.23
C SER A 102 -1.08 -9.12 12.68
N LEU A 103 -2.35 -9.48 12.95
CA LEU A 103 -2.85 -9.78 14.30
C LEU A 103 -2.56 -8.67 15.34
N GLY A 104 -2.47 -7.40 14.92
CA GLY A 104 -2.11 -6.30 15.81
C GLY A 104 -0.61 -6.21 16.13
N ARG A 105 0.23 -7.01 15.48
CA ARG A 105 1.68 -7.08 15.66
C ARG A 105 2.33 -6.28 14.53
N GLY A 106 3.05 -5.22 14.89
CA GLY A 106 3.74 -4.34 13.94
C GLY A 106 3.54 -2.85 14.20
N GLY A 107 2.52 -2.47 14.97
CA GLY A 107 2.36 -1.11 15.50
C GLY A 107 2.65 -1.05 17.01
N HIS A 108 3.32 0.00 17.47
CA HIS A 108 3.49 0.24 18.91
C HIS A 108 2.17 0.55 19.64
N ALA A 109 1.17 1.02 18.91
CA ALA A 109 -0.22 1.18 19.33
C ALA A 109 -1.09 0.92 18.09
N GLN A 110 -1.86 -0.16 18.11
CA GLN A 110 -2.92 -0.45 17.14
C GLN A 110 -4.25 -0.54 17.85
#